data_AF-A0A3N6H6B3-F1
#
_entry.id   AF-A0A3N6H6B3-F1
#
_cell.length_a   1.000
_cell.length_b   1.000
_cell.length_c   1.000
_cell.angle_alpha   90.00
_cell.angle_beta   90.00
_cell.angle_gamma   90.00
#
_symmetry.space_group_name_H-M   'P 1'
#
loop_
_entity.id
_entity.type
_entity.pdbx_description
1 polymer ?
#
loop_
_entity_poly.entity_id
_entity_poly.type
_entity_poly.pdbx_seq_one_letter_code
_entity_poly.pdbx_strand_id
1 'polypeptide(L)'
;MARFEHTVSVAALDRGWFEEAAGVVVGLLDASREQDGAILLADGRAVDGVRLLKGRHLQPGARYAGVPEPGEADGTERTPASSDAPPVSEAAVLREWRPLRSIEVESLMEEESLSVRAKIRLRDPLTPRALELSVSGHNPKGGSLYRFSGRGKADLAAWWAAVDRPHAAPPAARPPVAGTAVHRLGKARLTVTPRRAEDGSWRVSVVLGVRGRWLLRPVGAVALFFARGPMTRGFREAVESAAEEWNTALAELTPLHGEALRTEIADALTEPAERPEPTGSAEPAERKAL
;
A
#
# COMPACT_ATOMS: atom_id res chain seq x y z
N MET A 1 -19.51 -3.53 19.89
CA MET A 1 -19.11 -3.07 18.54
C MET A 1 -18.56 -1.68 18.74
N ALA A 2 -17.34 -1.41 18.30
CA ALA A 2 -16.76 -0.08 18.40
C ALA A 2 -16.80 0.57 17.03
N ARG A 3 -17.13 1.86 17.02
CA ARG A 3 -17.00 2.75 15.88
C ARG A 3 -16.09 3.89 16.31
N PHE A 4 -15.11 4.17 15.46
CA PHE A 4 -14.21 5.32 15.52
C PHE A 4 -14.41 6.10 14.24
N GLU A 5 -14.45 7.42 14.36
CA GLU A 5 -14.73 8.32 13.26
C GLU A 5 -13.90 9.58 13.47
N HIS A 6 -13.19 9.97 12.42
CA HIS A 6 -12.39 11.18 12.42
C HIS A 6 -12.44 11.78 11.01
N THR A 7 -12.45 13.10 10.95
CA THR A 7 -12.57 13.85 9.71
C THR A 7 -11.43 14.84 9.65
N VAL A 8 -10.68 14.79 8.55
CA VAL A 8 -9.51 15.63 8.29
C VAL A 8 -9.73 16.45 7.03
N SER A 9 -9.04 17.58 6.95
CA SER A 9 -8.94 18.36 5.71
C SER A 9 -7.62 18.02 5.03
N VAL A 10 -7.68 17.73 3.74
CA VAL A 10 -6.51 17.45 2.91
C VAL A 10 -6.52 18.33 1.66
N ALA A 11 -5.34 18.62 1.15
CA ALA A 11 -5.17 19.31 -0.11
C ALA A 11 -5.83 18.51 -1.25
N ALA A 12 -6.50 19.23 -2.14
CA ALA A 12 -7.26 18.64 -3.22
C ALA A 12 -6.32 18.25 -4.37
N LEU A 13 -6.30 16.96 -4.70
CA LEU A 13 -5.57 16.44 -5.85
C LEU A 13 -6.38 16.68 -7.12
N ASP A 14 -5.73 17.24 -8.15
CA ASP A 14 -6.35 17.40 -9.45
C ASP A 14 -6.51 16.04 -10.14
N ARG A 15 -7.70 15.82 -10.73
CA ARG A 15 -8.01 14.57 -11.42
C ARG A 15 -7.19 14.41 -12.71
N GLY A 16 -7.00 15.49 -13.46
CA GLY A 16 -6.25 15.48 -14.71
C GLY A 16 -4.79 15.11 -14.46
N TRP A 17 -4.16 15.75 -13.47
CA TRP A 17 -2.80 15.42 -13.03
C TRP A 17 -2.68 13.96 -12.61
N PHE A 18 -3.64 13.43 -11.83
CA PHE A 18 -3.60 12.03 -11.39
C PHE A 18 -3.69 11.03 -12.55
N GLU A 19 -4.58 11.29 -13.52
CA GLU A 19 -4.72 10.47 -14.73
C GLU A 19 -3.45 10.58 -15.61
N GLU A 20 -2.84 11.77 -15.70
CA GLU A 20 -1.58 11.99 -16.39
C GLU A 20 -0.42 11.20 -15.76
N ALA A 21 -0.22 11.32 -14.45
CA ALA A 21 0.81 10.59 -13.70
C ALA A 21 0.66 9.07 -13.86
N ALA A 22 -0.57 8.56 -13.77
CA ALA A 22 -0.84 7.15 -14.01
C ALA A 22 -0.49 6.72 -15.45
N GLY A 23 -0.84 7.55 -16.44
CA GLY A 23 -0.47 7.33 -17.84
C GLY A 23 1.05 7.32 -18.05
N VAL A 24 1.78 8.22 -17.40
CA VAL A 24 3.25 8.29 -17.43
C VAL A 24 3.88 7.02 -16.87
N VAL A 25 3.47 6.57 -15.68
CA VAL A 25 3.97 5.32 -15.06
C VAL A 25 3.74 4.13 -15.99
N VAL A 26 2.52 3.97 -16.50
CA VAL A 26 2.17 2.87 -17.40
C VAL A 26 2.99 2.96 -18.69
N GLY A 27 3.15 4.15 -19.26
CA GLY A 27 3.92 4.36 -20.49
C GLY A 27 5.42 4.11 -20.32
N LEU A 28 6.00 4.47 -19.17
CA LEU A 28 7.40 4.17 -18.84
C LEU A 28 7.63 2.66 -18.73
N LEU A 29 6.74 1.96 -18.03
CA LEU A 29 6.81 0.51 -17.90
C LEU A 29 6.58 -0.19 -19.25
N ASP A 30 5.58 0.22 -20.03
CA ASP A 30 5.29 -0.41 -21.33
C ASP A 30 6.43 -0.24 -22.35
N ALA A 31 7.18 0.87 -22.26
CA ALA A 31 8.38 1.12 -23.06
C ALA A 31 9.65 0.47 -22.49
N SER A 32 9.58 -0.07 -21.27
CA SER A 32 10.73 -0.71 -20.63
C SER A 32 11.01 -2.09 -21.21
N ARG A 33 12.25 -2.54 -21.08
CA ARG A 33 12.73 -3.81 -21.60
C ARG A 33 13.52 -4.54 -20.53
N GLU A 34 13.53 -5.86 -20.60
CA GLU A 34 14.37 -6.65 -19.73
C GLU A 34 15.71 -6.96 -20.41
N GLN A 35 16.78 -6.88 -19.61
CA GLN A 35 18.13 -7.28 -20.00
C GLN A 35 18.84 -7.88 -18.78
N ASP A 36 19.28 -9.14 -18.90
CA ASP A 36 20.00 -9.88 -17.85
C ASP A 36 19.27 -9.90 -16.48
N GLY A 37 17.94 -9.89 -16.51
CA GLY A 37 17.05 -9.83 -15.35
C GLY A 37 16.78 -8.41 -14.83
N ALA A 38 17.51 -7.38 -15.25
CA ALA A 38 17.23 -5.99 -14.90
C ALA A 38 16.11 -5.44 -15.81
N ILE A 39 15.25 -4.59 -15.26
CA ILE A 39 14.24 -3.87 -16.04
C ILE A 39 14.81 -2.50 -16.39
N LEU A 40 15.03 -2.25 -17.67
CA LEU A 40 15.59 -1.01 -18.18
C LEU A 40 14.48 -0.14 -18.75
N LEU A 41 14.40 1.11 -18.32
CA LEU A 41 13.60 2.13 -18.97
C LEU A 41 14.14 2.39 -20.40
N ALA A 42 13.36 3.10 -21.22
CA ALA A 42 13.72 3.37 -22.61
C ALA A 42 15.03 4.18 -22.78
N ASP A 43 15.40 4.95 -21.75
CA ASP A 43 16.67 5.69 -21.67
C ASP A 43 17.87 4.82 -21.24
N GLY A 44 17.63 3.54 -20.94
CA GLY A 44 18.65 2.56 -20.55
C GLY A 44 18.91 2.48 -19.04
N ARG A 45 18.30 3.33 -18.21
CA ARG A 45 18.44 3.25 -16.75
C ARG A 45 17.68 2.07 -16.18
N ALA A 46 18.26 1.40 -15.20
CA ALA A 46 17.61 0.27 -14.53
C ALA A 46 16.59 0.76 -13.50
N VAL A 47 15.40 0.17 -13.50
CA VAL A 47 14.42 0.33 -12.44
C VAL A 47 14.98 -0.26 -11.16
N ASP A 48 15.07 0.56 -10.12
CA ASP A 48 15.62 0.15 -8.84
C ASP A 48 14.68 -0.81 -8.09
N GLY A 49 15.27 -1.66 -7.25
CA GLY A 49 14.52 -2.56 -6.38
C GLY A 49 13.71 -3.65 -7.09
N VAL A 50 13.79 -3.78 -8.42
CA VAL A 50 12.99 -4.76 -9.18
C VAL A 50 13.84 -5.51 -10.21
N ARG A 51 13.83 -6.84 -10.11
CA ARG A 51 14.40 -7.73 -11.14
C ARG A 51 13.41 -8.77 -11.61
N LEU A 52 13.47 -9.13 -12.90
CA LEU A 52 12.77 -10.29 -13.44
C LEU A 52 13.51 -11.57 -13.03
N LEU A 53 12.78 -12.48 -12.38
CA LEU A 53 13.28 -13.79 -12.00
C LEU A 53 12.88 -14.88 -12.99
N LYS A 54 11.67 -14.77 -13.56
CA LYS A 54 11.11 -15.80 -14.43
C LYS A 54 10.05 -15.23 -15.36
N GLY A 55 9.96 -15.79 -16.56
CA GLY A 55 8.94 -15.43 -17.55
C GLY A 55 9.43 -14.35 -18.50
N ARG A 56 8.51 -13.63 -19.12
CA ARG A 56 8.81 -12.50 -20.01
C ARG A 56 8.29 -11.22 -19.39
N HIS A 57 9.08 -10.16 -19.45
CA HIS A 57 8.68 -8.85 -18.94
C HIS A 57 7.30 -8.42 -19.47
N LEU A 58 6.43 -7.95 -18.57
CA LEU A 58 5.05 -7.51 -18.82
C LEU A 58 4.14 -8.55 -19.48
N GLN A 59 4.44 -9.83 -19.31
CA GLN A 59 3.57 -10.92 -19.71
C GLN A 59 2.92 -11.60 -18.49
N PRO A 60 1.67 -12.07 -18.63
CA PRO A 60 1.07 -12.92 -17.61
C PRO A 60 1.98 -14.10 -17.23
N GLY A 61 2.23 -14.25 -15.93
CA GLY A 61 3.13 -15.25 -15.36
C GLY A 61 4.56 -14.77 -15.10
N ALA A 62 4.92 -13.55 -15.49
CA ALA A 62 6.20 -12.93 -15.13
C ALA A 62 6.34 -12.84 -13.61
N ARG A 63 7.52 -13.21 -13.09
CA ARG A 63 7.84 -13.16 -11.67
C ARG A 63 8.95 -12.16 -11.45
N TYR A 64 8.69 -11.20 -10.58
CA TYR A 64 9.61 -10.17 -10.15
C TYR A 64 9.93 -10.35 -8.68
N ALA A 65 11.09 -9.88 -8.27
CA ALA A 65 11.45 -9.80 -6.86
C ALA A 65 12.17 -8.50 -6.57
N GLY A 66 12.11 -8.12 -5.29
CA GLY A 66 13.04 -7.19 -4.70
C GLY A 66 14.47 -7.64 -4.99
N VAL A 67 15.35 -6.73 -5.37
CA VAL A 67 16.78 -7.00 -5.26
C VAL A 67 17.10 -6.93 -3.76
N PRO A 68 17.51 -8.03 -3.11
CA PRO A 68 17.95 -7.94 -1.71
C PRO A 68 19.15 -7.00 -1.65
N GLU A 69 19.08 -6.03 -0.76
CA GLU A 69 20.18 -5.10 -0.49
C GLU A 69 21.46 -5.90 -0.16
N PRO A 70 22.64 -5.52 -0.69
CA PRO A 70 23.91 -6.12 -0.32
C PRO A 70 24.23 -5.80 1.15
N GLY A 71 23.70 -6.62 2.05
CA GLY A 71 23.80 -6.45 3.51
C GLY A 71 22.96 -7.44 4.30
N GLU A 72 21.91 -8.01 3.69
CA GLU A 72 21.12 -9.13 4.26
C GLU A 72 21.70 -10.51 3.94
N ALA A 73 22.96 -10.58 3.49
CA ALA A 73 23.70 -11.83 3.52
C ALA A 73 24.19 -12.06 4.94
N ASP A 74 23.33 -12.63 5.77
CA ASP A 74 23.66 -13.07 7.12
C ASP A 74 24.96 -13.90 7.08
N GLY A 75 25.91 -13.53 7.94
CA GLY A 75 27.31 -13.94 7.89
C GLY A 75 27.52 -15.40 8.26
N THR A 76 27.12 -16.33 7.40
CA THR A 76 27.46 -17.75 7.53
C THR A 76 28.35 -18.16 6.37
N GLU A 77 29.58 -18.57 6.70
CA GLU A 77 30.57 -19.12 5.79
C GLU A 77 29.95 -20.17 4.86
N ARG A 78 30.09 -19.94 3.54
CA ARG A 78 29.65 -20.87 2.50
C ARG A 78 30.52 -22.12 2.53
N THR A 79 29.91 -23.27 2.82
CA THR A 79 30.42 -24.55 2.34
C THR A 79 29.90 -24.76 0.92
N PRO A 80 30.74 -25.05 -0.09
CA PRO A 80 30.28 -25.17 -1.47
C PRO A 80 29.87 -26.61 -1.78
N ALA A 81 28.57 -26.86 -2.03
CA ALA A 81 28.13 -27.88 -2.99
C ALA A 81 26.59 -27.90 -3.17
N SER A 82 26.19 -27.95 -4.45
CA SER A 82 24.89 -28.27 -5.02
C SER A 82 23.87 -27.14 -5.20
N SER A 83 23.36 -27.08 -6.44
CA SER A 83 22.34 -26.22 -7.02
C SER A 83 21.13 -25.96 -6.13
N ASP A 84 20.81 -24.70 -5.87
CA ASP A 84 19.56 -24.04 -6.28
C ASP A 84 19.54 -22.61 -5.71
N ALA A 85 18.93 -21.68 -6.44
CA ALA A 85 18.91 -20.26 -6.14
C ALA A 85 18.52 -19.94 -4.67
N PRO A 86 19.04 -18.86 -4.07
CA PRO A 86 18.65 -18.46 -2.71
C PRO A 86 17.12 -18.30 -2.62
N PRO A 87 16.50 -18.63 -1.47
CA PRO A 87 15.07 -18.45 -1.29
C PRO A 87 14.75 -16.97 -1.42
N VAL A 88 14.08 -16.61 -2.52
CA VAL A 88 13.54 -15.28 -2.70
C VAL A 88 12.27 -15.21 -1.85
N SER A 89 12.38 -14.61 -0.66
CA SER A 89 11.31 -14.57 0.35
C SER A 89 10.09 -13.74 -0.07
N GLU A 90 10.22 -12.89 -1.10
CA GLU A 90 9.11 -12.13 -1.67
C GLU A 90 9.18 -12.11 -3.21
N ALA A 91 8.17 -12.69 -3.85
CA ALA A 91 8.05 -12.67 -5.31
C ALA A 91 6.67 -12.16 -5.73
N ALA A 92 6.68 -11.11 -6.55
CA ALA A 92 5.49 -10.57 -7.21
C ALA A 92 5.28 -11.24 -8.58
N VAL A 93 4.11 -11.85 -8.77
CA VAL A 93 3.70 -12.48 -10.02
C VAL A 93 2.72 -11.56 -10.74
N LEU A 94 3.08 -11.13 -11.94
CA LEU A 94 2.18 -10.40 -12.82
C LEU A 94 1.14 -11.38 -13.38
N ARG A 95 -0.13 -11.21 -13.01
CA ARG A 95 -1.25 -12.06 -13.46
C ARG A 95 -1.89 -11.53 -14.73
N GLU A 96 -1.96 -10.22 -14.88
CA GLU A 96 -2.54 -9.57 -16.04
C GLU A 96 -1.81 -8.26 -16.31
N TRP A 97 -1.41 -8.05 -17.57
CA TRP A 97 -0.94 -6.76 -18.08
C TRP A 97 -1.78 -6.39 -19.29
N ARG A 98 -2.74 -5.50 -19.07
CA ARG A 98 -3.56 -4.89 -20.11
C ARG A 98 -3.69 -3.40 -19.79
N PRO A 99 -2.74 -2.56 -20.24
CA PRO A 99 -2.70 -1.12 -19.95
C PRO A 99 -4.04 -0.39 -20.16
N LEU A 100 -4.84 -0.85 -21.14
CA LEU A 100 -6.14 -0.28 -21.46
C LEU A 100 -7.33 -0.85 -20.66
N ARG A 101 -7.15 -1.89 -19.84
CA ARG A 101 -8.27 -2.59 -19.16
C ARG A 101 -7.98 -2.96 -17.72
N SER A 102 -6.88 -3.68 -17.48
CA SER A 102 -6.50 -4.06 -16.12
C SER A 102 -5.06 -4.50 -15.99
N ILE A 103 -4.48 -4.16 -14.85
CA ILE A 103 -3.22 -4.72 -14.38
C ILE A 103 -3.52 -5.48 -13.08
N GLU A 104 -3.01 -6.70 -12.97
CA GLU A 104 -3.17 -7.54 -11.78
C GLU A 104 -1.83 -8.12 -11.37
N VAL A 105 -1.44 -7.88 -10.11
CA VAL A 105 -0.21 -8.37 -9.50
C VAL A 105 -0.57 -9.18 -8.25
N GLU A 106 0.08 -10.32 -8.08
CA GLU A 106 -0.04 -11.17 -6.89
C GLU A 106 1.33 -11.36 -6.26
N SER A 107 1.55 -10.81 -5.06
CA SER A 107 2.73 -11.09 -4.25
C SER A 107 2.46 -12.26 -3.30
N LEU A 108 3.45 -13.14 -3.20
CA LEU A 108 3.52 -14.17 -2.18
C LEU A 108 4.79 -13.91 -1.35
N MET A 109 4.58 -13.76 -0.05
CA MET A 109 5.64 -13.62 0.94
C MET A 109 5.55 -14.82 1.88
N GLU A 110 6.64 -15.58 1.99
CA GLU A 110 6.74 -16.73 2.88
C GLU A 110 7.93 -16.57 3.82
N GLU A 111 7.61 -16.29 5.08
CA GLU A 111 8.56 -16.29 6.19
C GLU A 111 8.28 -17.46 7.13
N GLU A 112 9.26 -17.80 7.97
CA GLU A 112 9.16 -18.93 8.91
C GLU A 112 7.91 -18.89 9.81
N SER A 113 7.40 -17.70 10.10
CA SER A 113 6.27 -17.49 11.01
C SER A 113 5.03 -16.97 10.30
N LEU A 114 5.09 -16.67 8.99
CA LEU A 114 4.02 -15.98 8.30
C LEU A 114 4.07 -16.24 6.80
N SER A 115 2.97 -16.77 6.26
CA SER A 115 2.71 -16.76 4.82
C SER A 115 1.64 -15.71 4.53
N VAL A 116 1.95 -14.76 3.63
CA VAL A 116 1.03 -13.72 3.16
C VAL A 116 0.91 -13.79 1.65
N ARG A 117 -0.32 -13.77 1.17
CA ARG A 117 -0.66 -13.57 -0.22
C ARG A 117 -1.37 -12.23 -0.38
N ALA A 118 -0.80 -11.33 -1.16
CA ALA A 118 -1.40 -10.05 -1.51
C ALA A 118 -1.70 -10.04 -3.00
N LYS A 119 -2.91 -9.61 -3.37
CA LYS A 119 -3.35 -9.44 -4.75
C LYS A 119 -3.84 -8.02 -4.93
N ILE A 120 -3.24 -7.31 -5.86
CA ILE A 120 -3.57 -5.94 -6.25
C ILE A 120 -4.11 -5.97 -7.67
N ARG A 121 -5.23 -5.30 -7.90
CA ARG A 121 -5.82 -5.14 -9.22
C ARG A 121 -6.18 -3.68 -9.47
N LEU A 122 -5.63 -3.13 -10.54
CA LEU A 122 -5.97 -1.82 -11.06
C LEU A 122 -6.88 -1.97 -12.29
N ARG A 123 -7.96 -1.20 -12.35
CA ARG A 123 -8.90 -1.13 -13.48
C ARG A 123 -8.70 0.15 -14.26
N ASP A 124 -8.64 0.00 -15.58
CA ASP A 124 -8.39 1.07 -16.55
C ASP A 124 -7.15 1.91 -16.17
N PRO A 125 -5.93 1.32 -16.14
CA PRO A 125 -4.73 1.95 -15.61
C PRO A 125 -4.40 3.36 -16.13
N LEU A 126 -4.74 3.68 -17.39
CA LEU A 126 -4.52 5.02 -17.96
C LEU A 126 -5.52 6.08 -17.46
N THR A 127 -6.68 5.66 -16.95
CA THR A 127 -7.68 6.53 -16.32
C THR A 127 -8.24 5.80 -15.09
N PRO A 128 -7.43 5.65 -14.02
CA PRO A 128 -7.70 4.66 -12.98
C PRO A 128 -9.11 4.78 -12.42
N ARG A 129 -9.93 3.76 -12.64
CA ARG A 129 -11.33 3.75 -12.19
C ARG A 129 -11.53 3.06 -10.86
N ALA A 130 -10.77 2.01 -10.61
CA ALA A 130 -10.84 1.27 -9.36
C ALA A 130 -9.53 0.55 -9.04
N LEU A 131 -9.22 0.52 -7.75
CA LEU A 131 -8.14 -0.27 -7.16
C LEU A 131 -8.74 -1.28 -6.20
N GLU A 132 -8.42 -2.56 -6.38
CA GLU A 132 -8.84 -3.65 -5.50
C GLU A 132 -7.62 -4.30 -4.88
N LEU A 133 -7.61 -4.40 -3.55
CA LEU A 133 -6.58 -5.06 -2.76
C LEU A 133 -7.20 -6.26 -2.05
N SER A 134 -6.56 -7.41 -2.10
CA SER A 134 -6.94 -8.58 -1.33
C SER A 134 -5.69 -9.14 -0.67
N VAL A 135 -5.69 -9.25 0.65
CA VAL A 135 -4.58 -9.82 1.42
C VAL A 135 -5.12 -11.00 2.21
N SER A 136 -4.39 -12.10 2.26
CA SER A 136 -4.71 -13.22 3.14
C SER A 136 -3.42 -13.78 3.69
N GLY A 137 -3.40 -14.09 4.97
CA GLY A 137 -2.23 -14.66 5.59
C GLY A 137 -2.56 -15.67 6.67
N HIS A 138 -1.58 -16.52 6.94
CA HIS A 138 -1.61 -17.47 8.03
C HIS A 138 -0.21 -17.72 8.57
N ASN A 139 -0.11 -18.06 9.85
CA ASN A 139 1.11 -18.65 10.40
C ASN A 139 1.06 -20.17 10.15
N PRO A 140 2.05 -20.79 9.49
CA PRO A 140 2.09 -22.24 9.30
C PRO A 140 2.39 -23.01 10.61
N LYS A 141 3.15 -22.42 11.54
CA LYS A 141 3.52 -23.01 12.85
C LYS A 141 2.48 -22.71 13.94
N GLY A 142 1.81 -21.55 13.85
CA GLY A 142 0.75 -21.14 14.77
C GLY A 142 -0.63 -21.53 14.24
N GLY A 143 -1.40 -22.32 15.00
CA GLY A 143 -2.72 -22.83 14.60
C GLY A 143 -3.74 -21.77 14.13
N SER A 144 -4.99 -22.18 13.86
CA SER A 144 -5.99 -21.35 13.13
C SER A 144 -6.17 -19.88 13.57
N LEU A 145 -5.82 -19.52 14.82
CA LEU A 145 -5.88 -18.17 15.36
C LEU A 145 -5.04 -17.13 14.61
N TYR A 146 -4.01 -17.54 13.86
CA TYR A 146 -3.14 -16.63 13.09
C TYR A 146 -3.61 -16.42 11.65
N ARG A 147 -4.83 -16.87 11.31
CA ARG A 147 -5.42 -16.64 9.98
C ARG A 147 -6.09 -15.27 9.93
N PHE A 148 -5.67 -14.46 8.98
CA PHE A 148 -6.33 -13.19 8.65
C PHE A 148 -6.62 -13.08 7.15
N SER A 149 -7.60 -12.27 6.83
CA SER A 149 -7.87 -11.87 5.45
C SER A 149 -8.36 -10.43 5.43
N GLY A 150 -7.93 -9.67 4.44
CA GLY A 150 -8.29 -8.29 4.19
C GLY A 150 -8.74 -8.14 2.75
N ARG A 151 -9.71 -7.25 2.52
CA ARG A 151 -10.07 -6.78 1.19
C ARG A 151 -10.31 -5.28 1.24
N GLY A 152 -9.65 -4.54 0.37
CA GLY A 152 -9.86 -3.13 0.11
C GLY A 152 -10.39 -2.93 -1.31
N LYS A 153 -11.26 -1.94 -1.48
CA LYS A 153 -11.64 -1.41 -2.79
C LYS A 153 -11.68 0.11 -2.69
N ALA A 154 -10.98 0.78 -3.59
CA ALA A 154 -11.13 2.19 -3.89
C ALA A 154 -11.81 2.31 -5.26
N ASP A 155 -13.01 2.87 -5.29
CA ASP A 155 -13.74 3.25 -6.50
C ASP A 155 -13.43 4.72 -6.79
N LEU A 156 -12.43 4.95 -7.64
CA LEU A 156 -11.92 6.28 -7.94
C LEU A 156 -12.94 7.08 -8.77
N ALA A 157 -13.70 6.42 -9.63
CA ALA A 157 -14.82 7.06 -10.32
C ALA A 157 -15.86 7.61 -9.32
N ALA A 158 -16.21 6.82 -8.30
CA ALA A 158 -17.09 7.28 -7.23
C ALA A 158 -16.43 8.34 -6.31
N TRP A 159 -15.11 8.32 -6.17
CA TRP A 159 -14.35 9.32 -5.40
C TRP A 159 -14.45 10.69 -6.07
N TRP A 160 -14.13 10.77 -7.36
CA TRP A 160 -14.25 11.99 -8.16
C TRP A 160 -15.68 12.51 -8.17
N ALA A 161 -16.65 11.62 -8.41
CA ALA A 161 -18.07 11.97 -8.38
C ALA A 161 -18.58 12.40 -6.98
N ALA A 162 -17.86 12.12 -5.90
CA ALA A 162 -18.19 12.59 -4.56
C ALA A 162 -17.61 13.97 -4.25
N VAL A 163 -16.42 14.29 -4.75
CA VAL A 163 -15.81 15.63 -4.60
C VAL A 163 -16.37 16.66 -5.58
N ASP A 164 -16.88 16.23 -6.74
CA ASP A 164 -17.54 17.12 -7.71
C ASP A 164 -18.95 17.55 -7.26
N ARG A 165 -19.48 16.94 -6.20
CA ARG A 165 -20.79 17.32 -5.68
C ARG A 165 -20.74 18.67 -4.97
N PRO A 166 -21.81 19.47 -5.08
CA PRO A 166 -21.97 20.66 -4.25
C PRO A 166 -21.85 20.31 -2.76
N HIS A 167 -21.23 21.20 -1.98
CA HIS A 167 -21.04 21.00 -0.54
C HIS A 167 -22.35 20.73 0.22
N ALA A 168 -23.46 21.36 -0.23
CA ALA A 168 -24.80 21.20 0.36
C ALA A 168 -25.51 19.89 -0.04
N ALA A 169 -24.96 19.10 -0.96
CA ALA A 169 -25.59 17.87 -1.41
C ALA A 169 -25.54 16.77 -0.32
N PRO A 170 -26.55 15.88 -0.27
CA PRO A 170 -26.50 14.70 0.60
C PRO A 170 -25.24 13.85 0.35
N PRO A 171 -24.70 13.20 1.40
CA PRO A 171 -23.54 12.32 1.26
C PRO A 171 -23.81 11.20 0.26
N ALA A 172 -22.75 10.69 -0.39
CA ALA A 172 -22.86 9.58 -1.31
C ALA A 172 -23.49 8.35 -0.61
N ALA A 173 -24.41 7.69 -1.31
CA ALA A 173 -25.09 6.49 -0.80
C ALA A 173 -24.12 5.33 -0.50
N ARG A 174 -22.94 5.34 -1.13
CA ARG A 174 -21.89 4.35 -0.93
C ARG A 174 -20.54 5.05 -0.74
N PRO A 175 -19.72 4.64 0.24
CA PRO A 175 -18.37 5.18 0.40
C PRO A 175 -17.50 4.75 -0.80
N PRO A 176 -16.81 5.69 -1.46
CA PRO A 176 -15.93 5.39 -2.59
C PRO A 176 -14.80 4.42 -2.22
N VAL A 177 -14.25 4.54 -1.01
CA VAL A 177 -13.21 3.64 -0.51
C VAL A 177 -13.75 2.83 0.66
N ALA A 178 -13.60 1.51 0.59
CA ALA A 178 -14.02 0.60 1.64
C ALA A 178 -13.03 -0.55 1.80
N GLY A 179 -12.63 -0.80 3.03
CA GLY A 179 -11.81 -1.94 3.45
C GLY A 179 -12.55 -2.83 4.45
N THR A 180 -12.29 -4.12 4.41
CA THR A 180 -12.71 -5.06 5.45
C THR A 180 -11.56 -5.96 5.80
N ALA A 181 -11.24 -6.08 7.08
CA ALA A 181 -10.33 -7.08 7.61
C ALA A 181 -11.12 -8.07 8.46
N VAL A 182 -10.83 -9.35 8.30
CA VAL A 182 -11.44 -10.45 9.02
C VAL A 182 -10.32 -11.25 9.67
N HIS A 183 -10.42 -11.34 10.98
CA HIS A 183 -9.58 -12.15 11.84
C HIS A 183 -10.48 -13.11 12.65
N ARG A 184 -9.93 -14.17 13.23
CA ARG A 184 -10.74 -15.04 14.11
C ARG A 184 -11.29 -14.30 15.32
N LEU A 185 -10.55 -13.32 15.83
CA LEU A 185 -10.94 -12.51 17.00
C LEU A 185 -11.99 -11.43 16.66
N GLY A 186 -12.05 -10.97 15.42
CA GLY A 186 -12.93 -9.87 15.05
C GLY A 186 -12.89 -9.51 13.57
N LYS A 187 -13.82 -8.65 13.18
CA LYS A 187 -13.92 -8.05 11.86
C LYS A 187 -13.79 -6.55 12.00
N ALA A 188 -12.92 -5.95 11.20
CA ALA A 188 -12.82 -4.51 11.03
C ALA A 188 -13.38 -4.11 9.65
N ARG A 189 -13.98 -2.92 9.58
CA ARG A 189 -14.43 -2.29 8.34
C ARG A 189 -13.98 -0.84 8.36
N LEU A 190 -13.21 -0.45 7.37
CA LEU A 190 -12.80 0.92 7.11
C LEU A 190 -13.64 1.46 5.97
N THR A 191 -14.10 2.70 6.08
CA THR A 191 -14.72 3.43 4.97
C THR A 191 -14.18 4.84 4.94
N VAL A 192 -13.82 5.31 3.74
CA VAL A 192 -13.33 6.67 3.53
C VAL A 192 -14.26 7.34 2.52
N THR A 193 -14.74 8.53 2.87
CA THR A 193 -15.65 9.32 2.04
C THR A 193 -15.14 10.75 1.92
N PRO A 194 -14.79 11.21 0.71
CA PRO A 194 -14.37 12.58 0.51
C PRO A 194 -15.60 13.49 0.32
N ARG A 195 -15.41 14.77 0.64
CA ARG A 195 -16.34 15.84 0.32
C ARG A 195 -15.54 17.10 0.05
N ARG A 196 -15.94 17.89 -0.95
CA ARG A 196 -15.33 19.19 -1.19
C ARG A 196 -15.70 20.18 -0.08
N ALA A 197 -14.71 20.87 0.46
CA ALA A 197 -14.88 21.96 1.40
C ALA A 197 -15.03 23.30 0.66
N GLU A 198 -15.48 24.33 1.37
CA GLU A 198 -15.75 25.65 0.80
C GLU A 198 -14.47 26.36 0.33
N ASP A 199 -13.34 26.09 0.99
CA ASP A 199 -12.01 26.59 0.67
C ASP A 199 -11.34 25.88 -0.52
N GLY A 200 -12.01 24.91 -1.15
CA GLY A 200 -11.49 24.11 -2.24
C GLY A 200 -10.68 22.88 -1.82
N SER A 201 -10.39 22.70 -0.52
CA SER A 201 -9.79 21.48 0.02
C SER A 201 -10.78 20.32 0.04
N TRP A 202 -10.30 19.12 0.36
CA TRP A 202 -11.17 17.97 0.61
C TRP A 202 -11.30 17.70 2.10
N ARG A 203 -12.54 17.64 2.57
CA ARG A 203 -12.88 17.08 3.87
C ARG A 203 -13.08 15.57 3.73
N VAL A 204 -12.19 14.79 4.31
CA VAL A 204 -12.20 13.32 4.21
C VAL A 204 -12.66 12.72 5.53
N SER A 205 -13.81 12.05 5.51
CA SER A 205 -14.33 11.31 6.66
C SER A 205 -13.82 9.87 6.63
N VAL A 206 -13.08 9.49 7.68
CA VAL A 206 -12.54 8.15 7.88
C VAL A 206 -13.29 7.48 9.03
N VAL A 207 -13.90 6.34 8.75
CA VAL A 207 -14.70 5.59 9.71
C VAL A 207 -14.18 4.17 9.83
N LEU A 208 -13.79 3.80 11.04
CA LEU A 208 -13.37 2.45 11.40
C LEU A 208 -14.40 1.79 12.32
N GLY A 209 -15.06 0.75 11.82
CA GLY A 209 -15.96 -0.10 12.58
C GLY A 209 -15.30 -1.43 12.95
N VAL A 210 -15.20 -1.73 14.24
CA VAL A 210 -14.62 -2.99 14.76
C VAL A 210 -15.69 -3.80 15.48
N ARG A 211 -15.80 -5.07 15.09
CA ARG A 211 -16.75 -6.03 15.64
C ARG A 211 -16.03 -7.32 16.06
N GLY A 212 -16.01 -7.61 17.36
CA GLY A 212 -15.53 -8.90 17.88
C GLY A 212 -16.42 -10.08 17.46
N ARG A 213 -15.83 -11.27 17.36
CA ARG A 213 -16.54 -12.55 17.13
C ARG A 213 -16.74 -13.32 18.46
N TRP A 214 -17.76 -14.19 18.48
CA TRP A 214 -18.54 -14.63 19.65
C TRP A 214 -17.79 -15.30 20.83
N LEU A 215 -16.62 -15.90 20.64
CA LEU A 215 -15.91 -16.62 21.73
C LEU A 215 -15.25 -15.74 22.80
N LEU A 216 -15.01 -14.45 22.52
CA LEU A 216 -14.36 -13.52 23.47
C LEU A 216 -15.15 -12.22 23.63
N ARG A 217 -16.44 -12.19 23.26
CA ARG A 217 -17.26 -10.98 23.33
C ARG A 217 -17.29 -10.29 24.71
N PRO A 218 -17.41 -11.02 25.84
CA PRO A 218 -17.40 -10.40 27.16
C PRO A 218 -16.03 -9.79 27.49
N VAL A 219 -14.95 -10.55 27.28
CA VAL A 219 -13.57 -10.12 27.56
C VAL A 219 -13.14 -8.98 26.65
N GLY A 220 -13.43 -9.10 25.36
CA GLY A 220 -13.15 -8.08 24.36
C GLY A 220 -13.95 -6.80 24.60
N ALA A 221 -15.19 -6.87 25.10
CA ALA A 221 -15.97 -5.67 25.45
C ALA A 221 -15.34 -4.90 26.61
N VAL A 222 -14.82 -5.61 27.63
CA VAL A 222 -14.11 -5.00 28.77
C VAL A 222 -12.77 -4.41 28.31
N ALA A 223 -11.97 -5.16 27.55
CA ALA A 223 -10.71 -4.67 26.99
C ALA A 223 -10.93 -3.44 26.09
N LEU A 224 -11.93 -3.47 25.21
CA LEU A 224 -12.29 -2.31 24.38
C LEU A 224 -12.84 -1.14 25.19
N PHE A 225 -13.48 -1.37 26.34
CA PHE A 225 -13.96 -0.29 27.20
C PHE A 225 -12.77 0.52 27.75
N PHE A 226 -11.74 -0.16 28.27
CA PHE A 226 -10.53 0.49 28.75
C PHE A 226 -9.65 1.03 27.63
N ALA A 227 -9.55 0.30 26.51
CA ALA A 227 -8.75 0.73 25.37
C ALA A 227 -9.46 1.75 24.45
N ARG A 228 -10.74 2.10 24.69
CA ARG A 228 -11.51 2.97 23.78
C ARG A 228 -10.87 4.34 23.64
N GLY A 229 -10.45 4.95 24.75
CA GLY A 229 -9.79 6.27 24.76
C GLY A 229 -8.49 6.24 23.97
N PRO A 230 -7.51 5.40 24.36
CA PRO A 230 -6.25 5.24 23.64
C PRO A 230 -6.42 4.89 22.16
N MET A 231 -7.35 3.97 21.82
CA MET A 231 -7.61 3.61 20.41
C MET A 231 -8.24 4.74 19.62
N THR A 232 -9.13 5.54 20.22
CA THR A 232 -9.71 6.71 19.54
C THR A 232 -8.64 7.76 19.28
N ARG A 233 -7.75 7.96 20.24
CA ARG A 233 -6.63 8.89 20.13
C ARG A 233 -5.62 8.42 19.08
N GLY A 234 -5.14 7.18 19.16
CA GLY A 234 -4.22 6.61 18.17
C GLY A 234 -4.84 6.52 16.77
N PHE A 235 -6.14 6.26 16.65
CA PHE A 235 -6.83 6.33 15.37
C PHE A 235 -6.87 7.75 14.80
N ARG A 236 -7.16 8.75 15.65
CA ARG A 236 -7.13 10.16 15.26
C ARG A 236 -5.72 10.56 14.81
N GLU A 237 -4.72 10.32 15.65
CA GLU A 237 -3.31 10.63 15.38
C GLU A 237 -2.84 9.97 14.07
N ALA A 238 -3.20 8.71 13.83
CA ALA A 238 -2.86 8.03 12.58
C ALA A 238 -3.55 8.65 11.35
N VAL A 239 -4.80 9.10 11.48
CA VAL A 239 -5.52 9.77 10.37
C VAL A 239 -5.00 11.19 10.15
N GLU A 240 -4.62 11.91 11.21
CA GLU A 240 -3.99 13.24 11.13
C GLU A 240 -2.60 13.15 10.48
N SER A 241 -1.75 12.22 10.93
CA SER A 241 -0.42 11.96 10.33
C SER A 241 -0.52 11.61 8.85
N ALA A 242 -1.45 10.72 8.47
CA ALA A 242 -1.66 10.38 7.07
C ALA A 242 -2.17 11.58 6.22
N ALA A 243 -2.92 12.50 6.83
CA ALA A 243 -3.37 13.72 6.15
C ALA A 243 -2.21 14.72 5.96
N GLU A 244 -1.30 14.82 6.94
CA GLU A 244 -0.09 15.63 6.86
C GLU A 244 0.86 15.10 5.78
N GLU A 245 1.16 13.79 5.80
CA GLU A 245 1.98 13.12 4.78
C GLU A 245 1.40 13.33 3.37
N TRP A 246 0.08 13.20 3.22
CA TRP A 246 -0.59 13.48 1.96
C TRP A 246 -0.39 14.93 1.49
N ASN A 247 -0.57 15.90 2.38
CA ASN A 247 -0.43 17.31 2.03
C ASN A 247 1.00 17.66 1.63
N THR A 248 1.99 17.11 2.33
CA THR A 248 3.41 17.26 2.01
C THR A 248 3.72 16.67 0.64
N ALA A 249 3.37 15.39 0.41
CA ALA A 249 3.61 14.72 -0.86
C ALA A 249 2.90 15.44 -2.03
N LEU A 250 1.67 15.91 -1.83
CA LEU A 250 0.92 16.61 -2.87
C LEU A 250 1.54 17.98 -3.22
N ALA A 251 2.07 18.70 -2.22
CA ALA A 251 2.73 19.98 -2.43
C ALA A 251 4.01 19.84 -3.28
N GLU A 252 4.73 18.74 -3.14
CA GLU A 252 5.93 18.43 -3.91
C GLU A 252 5.61 17.97 -5.34
N LEU A 253 4.57 17.14 -5.51
CA LEU A 253 4.30 16.44 -6.77
C LEU A 253 3.41 17.21 -7.78
N THR A 254 2.41 17.96 -7.30
CA THR A 254 1.42 18.62 -8.16
C THR A 254 1.95 19.74 -9.10
N PRO A 255 3.07 20.45 -8.82
CA PRO A 255 3.53 21.46 -9.78
C PRO A 255 4.07 20.85 -11.09
N LEU A 256 4.42 19.57 -11.11
CA LEU A 256 5.04 18.91 -12.25
C LEU A 256 3.99 18.40 -13.25
N HIS A 257 4.18 18.71 -14.54
CA HIS A 257 3.34 18.23 -15.65
C HIS A 257 4.21 17.90 -16.86
N GLY A 258 3.67 17.10 -17.79
CA GLY A 258 4.30 16.74 -19.06
C GLY A 258 5.65 16.04 -18.87
N GLU A 259 6.67 16.50 -19.58
CA GLU A 259 8.01 15.92 -19.51
C GLU A 259 8.67 16.08 -18.14
N ALA A 260 8.36 17.15 -17.38
CA ALA A 260 8.91 17.31 -16.03
C ALA A 260 8.38 16.21 -15.08
N LEU A 261 7.09 15.91 -15.16
CA LEU A 261 6.48 14.81 -14.42
C LEU A 261 7.02 13.45 -14.88
N ARG A 262 7.25 13.29 -16.18
CA ARG A 262 7.84 12.07 -16.75
C ARG A 262 9.26 11.83 -16.23
N THR A 263 10.09 12.87 -16.21
CA THR A 263 11.46 12.79 -15.68
C THR A 263 11.43 12.46 -14.20
N GLU A 264 10.63 13.16 -13.39
CA GLU A 264 10.52 12.91 -11.96
C GLU A 264 10.11 11.45 -11.66
N ILE A 265 9.09 10.93 -12.37
CA ILE A 265 8.66 9.55 -12.19
C ILE A 265 9.74 8.57 -12.65
N ALA A 266 10.44 8.85 -13.75
CA ALA A 266 11.54 8.00 -14.21
C ALA A 266 12.70 8.00 -13.22
N ASP A 267 13.04 9.16 -12.65
CA ASP A 267 14.07 9.33 -11.64
C ASP A 267 13.69 8.54 -10.38
N ALA A 268 12.49 8.75 -9.83
CA ALA A 268 11.97 8.00 -8.69
C ALA A 268 11.90 6.47 -8.91
N LEU A 269 11.75 6.00 -10.15
CA LEU A 269 11.79 4.57 -10.49
C LEU A 269 13.22 4.01 -10.57
N THR A 270 14.23 4.84 -10.75
CA THR A 270 15.63 4.44 -11.00
C THR A 270 16.57 4.80 -9.86
N GLU A 271 16.16 5.71 -8.97
CA GLU A 271 16.90 6.08 -7.79
C GLU A 271 16.72 5.02 -6.68
N PRO A 272 17.81 4.68 -5.98
CA PRO A 272 17.72 3.82 -4.81
C PRO A 272 16.90 4.53 -3.73
N ALA A 273 15.87 3.85 -3.21
CA ALA A 273 15.05 4.43 -2.15
C ALA A 273 15.92 4.87 -0.97
N GLU A 274 15.99 6.17 -0.68
CA GLU A 274 16.73 6.68 0.47
C GLU A 274 16.15 6.08 1.77
N ARG A 275 17.04 5.44 2.52
CA ARG A 275 16.74 4.77 3.78
C ARG A 275 16.16 5.79 4.77
N PRO A 276 15.02 5.53 5.46
CA PRO A 276 14.75 6.25 6.69
C PRO A 276 15.89 5.91 7.65
N GLU A 277 16.70 6.91 8.02
CA GLU A 277 17.76 6.70 9.00
C GLU A 277 17.16 6.02 10.23
N PRO A 278 17.76 4.92 10.73
CA PRO A 278 17.33 4.35 12.00
C PRO A 278 17.52 5.45 13.04
N THR A 279 16.42 6.06 13.48
CA THR A 279 16.41 6.97 14.62
C THR A 279 17.20 6.31 15.73
N GLY A 280 18.34 6.93 16.03
CA GLY A 280 19.45 6.30 16.71
C GLY A 280 19.06 5.64 18.03
N SER A 281 19.64 4.46 18.22
CA SER A 281 20.30 4.04 19.45
C SER A 281 19.94 4.86 20.69
N ALA A 282 18.91 4.44 21.42
CA ALA A 282 18.89 4.68 22.86
C ALA A 282 19.93 3.73 23.50
N GLU A 283 21.12 4.27 23.75
CA GLU A 283 22.12 3.69 24.64
C GLU A 283 21.45 3.18 25.94
N PRO A 284 21.70 1.95 26.40
CA PRO A 284 21.48 1.62 27.78
C PRO A 284 22.58 2.31 28.60
N ALA A 285 22.25 3.43 29.23
CA ALA A 285 23.12 4.07 30.21
C ALA A 285 23.41 3.08 31.36
N GLU A 286 24.66 2.63 31.40
CA GLU A 286 25.24 1.92 32.53
C GLU A 286 25.55 2.90 33.69
N ARG A 287 25.26 2.46 34.93
CA ARG A 287 25.81 2.88 36.26
C ARG A 287 25.18 4.14 36.90
N LYS A 288 24.94 4.24 38.22
CA LYS A 288 25.37 3.49 39.43
C LYS A 288 24.55 3.96 40.67
N ALA A 289 24.45 3.07 41.67
CA ALA A 289 24.42 3.31 43.13
C ALA A 289 23.26 4.07 43.81
N LEU A 290 22.41 3.34 44.55
CA LEU A 290 22.39 3.29 46.03
C LEU A 290 21.54 2.09 46.50
#